data_AF-A0A450YW74-F1
#
_entry.id   AF-A0A450YW74-F1
#
_cell.length_a   1.000
_cell.length_b   1.000
_cell.length_c   1.000
_cell.angle_alpha   90.00
_cell.angle_beta   90.00
_cell.angle_gamma   90.00
#
_symmetry.space_group_name_H-M   'P 1'
#
loop_
_entity.id
_entity.type
_entity.pdbx_description
1 polymer ?
#
loop_
_entity_poly.entity_id
_entity_poly.type
_entity_poly.pdbx_seq_one_letter_code
_entity_poly.pdbx_strand_id
1 'polypeptide(L)' 'MMTHEPKCIQWKRQGAQRVMSKTANMSREQELVFWREKTEELRVCVMMEAEQPIARKPTPSS' A
#
# COMPACT_ATOMS: atom_id res chain seq x y z
N MET A 1 25.02 -21.93 0.56
CA MET A 1 24.64 -20.68 -0.13
C MET A 1 23.53 -20.03 0.67
N MET A 2 23.73 -18.85 1.24
CA MET A 2 22.63 -18.11 1.86
C MET A 2 21.81 -17.45 0.75
N THR A 3 20.65 -18.02 0.46
CA THR A 3 19.66 -17.40 -0.43
C THR A 3 19.04 -16.23 0.31
N HIS A 4 19.54 -15.02 0.08
CA HIS A 4 18.93 -13.82 0.61
C HIS A 4 17.54 -13.63 0.00
N GLU A 5 16.54 -13.47 0.86
CA GLU A 5 15.18 -13.18 0.44
C GLU A 5 15.16 -11.83 -0.32
N PRO A 6 14.55 -11.75 -1.51
CA PRO A 6 14.39 -10.48 -2.21
C PRO A 6 13.62 -9.47 -1.35
N LYS A 7 14.09 -8.21 -1.34
CA LYS A 7 13.49 -7.13 -0.54
C LYS A 7 11.98 -6.97 -0.76
N CYS A 8 11.48 -7.24 -1.97
CA CYS A 8 10.06 -7.15 -2.28
C CYS A 8 9.22 -8.17 -1.49
N ILE A 9 9.74 -9.37 -1.22
CA ILE A 9 9.03 -10.40 -0.44
C ILE A 9 9.05 -10.01 1.04
N GLN A 10 10.19 -9.53 1.53
CA GLN A 10 10.30 -8.99 2.89
C GLN A 10 9.31 -7.84 3.13
N TRP A 11 9.20 -6.89 2.21
CA TRP A 11 8.26 -5.78 2.33
C TRP A 11 6.80 -6.23 2.33
N LYS A 12 6.44 -7.21 1.49
CA LYS A 12 5.09 -7.80 1.50
C LYS A 12 4.76 -8.42 2.86
N ARG A 13 5.68 -9.20 3.43
CA ARG A 13 5.52 -9.80 4.76
C ARG A 13 5.34 -8.74 5.85
N GLN A 14 6.20 -7.72 5.86
CA GLN A 14 6.11 -6.63 6.82
C GLN A 14 4.80 -5.83 6.69
N GLY A 15 4.34 -5.61 5.46
CA GLY A 15 3.06 -4.97 5.18
C GLY A 15 1.89 -5.79 5.74
N ALA A 16 1.85 -7.10 5.44
CA ALA A 16 0.81 -8.00 5.94
C ALA A 16 0.81 -8.04 7.48
N GLN A 17 1.98 -8.17 8.10
CA GLN A 17 2.11 -8.17 9.56
C GLN A 17 1.58 -6.88 10.19
N ARG A 18 1.88 -5.72 9.60
CA ARG A 18 1.36 -4.42 10.09
C ARG A 18 -0.15 -4.35 10.01
N VAL A 19 -0.76 -4.86 8.94
CA VAL A 19 -2.22 -4.91 8.80
C VAL A 19 -2.81 -5.81 9.88
N MET A 20 -2.30 -7.04 10.02
CA MET A 20 -2.78 -7.96 11.05
C MET A 20 -2.68 -7.37 12.45
N SER A 21 -1.54 -6.77 12.82
CA SER A 21 -1.37 -6.15 14.15
C SER A 21 -2.35 -5.01 14.40
N LYS A 22 -2.76 -4.27 13.37
CA LYS A 22 -3.72 -3.18 13.50
C LYS A 22 -5.16 -3.67 13.62
N THR A 23 -5.52 -4.75 12.95
CA THR A 23 -6.90 -5.26 12.92
C THR A 23 -7.16 -6.40 13.92
N ALA A 24 -6.11 -6.99 14.53
CA ALA A 24 -6.21 -8.19 15.38
C ALA A 24 -7.25 -8.14 16.50
N ASN A 25 -7.52 -6.97 17.07
CA ASN A 25 -8.45 -6.80 18.19
C ASN A 25 -9.72 -6.01 17.81
N MET A 26 -9.97 -5.82 16.51
CA MET A 26 -11.16 -5.14 16.04
C MET A 26 -12.33 -6.12 15.93
N SER A 27 -13.52 -5.68 16.33
CA SER A 27 -14.74 -6.36 15.90
C SER A 27 -14.91 -6.22 14.39
N ARG A 28 -15.73 -7.08 13.78
CA ARG A 28 -16.05 -6.99 12.35
C ARG A 28 -16.59 -5.61 11.95
N GLU A 29 -17.40 -4.98 12.81
CA GLU A 29 -17.95 -3.64 12.55
C GLU A 29 -16.84 -2.57 12.59
N GLN A 30 -15.91 -2.68 13.53
CA GLN A 30 -14.75 -1.80 13.63
C GLN A 30 -13.82 -1.96 12.43
N GLU A 31 -13.57 -3.19 11.97
CA GLU A 31 -12.79 -3.43 10.74
C GLU A 31 -13.45 -2.78 9.53
N LEU A 32 -14.77 -2.91 9.38
CA LEU A 32 -15.51 -2.30 8.27
C LEU A 32 -15.41 -0.77 8.27
N VAL A 33 -15.46 -0.13 9.43
CA VAL A 33 -15.26 1.32 9.56
C VAL A 33 -13.83 1.69 9.19
N PHE A 34 -12.84 0.99 9.77
CA PHE A 34 -11.43 1.20 9.49
C PHE A 34 -11.11 1.12 7.99
N TRP A 35 -11.62 0.09 7.30
CA TRP A 35 -11.35 -0.08 5.88
C TRP A 35 -12.04 0.97 5.00
N ARG A 36 -13.22 1.46 5.40
CA ARG A 36 -13.87 2.58 4.71
C ARG A 36 -13.04 3.85 4.81
N GLU A 37 -12.61 4.21 6.02
CA GLU A 37 -11.78 5.40 6.27
C GLU A 37 -10.47 5.33 5.47
N LYS A 38 -9.76 4.20 5.53
CA LYS A 38 -8.52 4.01 4.78
C LYS A 38 -8.71 4.07 3.27
N THR A 39 -9.83 3.57 2.77
CA THR A 39 -10.16 3.65 1.34
C THR A 39 -10.42 5.09 0.93
N GLU A 40 -11.11 5.86 1.76
CA GLU A 40 -11.41 7.25 1.46
C GLU A 40 -10.15 8.13 1.50
N GLU A 41 -9.28 7.95 2.50
CA GLU A 41 -7.95 8.58 2.54
C GLU A 41 -7.17 8.31 1.24
N LEU A 42 -7.14 7.05 0.79
CA LEU A 42 -6.43 6.68 -0.42
C LEU A 42 -7.03 7.31 -1.68
N ARG A 43 -8.37 7.42 -1.76
CA ARG A 43 -9.04 8.10 -2.88
C ARG A 43 -8.63 9.56 -2.96
N VAL A 44 -8.60 10.26 -1.83
CA VAL A 44 -8.14 11.66 -1.79
C VAL A 44 -6.70 11.77 -2.30
N CYS A 45 -5.80 10.91 -1.83
CA CYS A 45 -4.41 10.90 -2.32
C CYS A 45 -4.32 10.63 -3.83
N VAL A 46 -5.06 9.64 -4.34
CA VAL A 46 -5.07 9.32 -5.77
C VAL A 46 -5.61 10.47 -6.60
N MET A 47 -6.66 11.16 -6.12
CA MET A 47 -7.20 12.34 -6.81
C MET A 47 -6.20 13.50 -6.81
N MET A 48 -5.47 13.73 -5.72
CA MET A 48 -4.41 14.75 -5.67
C MET A 48 -3.20 14.41 -6.54
N GLU A 49 -2.83 13.12 -6.63
CA GLU A 49 -1.75 12.66 -7.50
C GLU A 49 -2.13 12.68 -8.98
N ALA A 50 -3.42 12.48 -9.31
CA ALA A 50 -3.91 12.56 -10.68
C ALA A 50 -3.85 13.99 -11.27
N GLU A 51 -3.78 15.02 -10.44
CA GLU A 51 -3.58 16.41 -10.87
C GLU A 51 -2.10 16.78 -11.07
N GLN A 52 -1.16 15.89 -10.73
CA GLN A 52 0.24 16.04 -11.11
C GLN A 52 0.44 15.39 -12.49
N PRO A 53 0.72 16.16 -13.56
CA PRO A 53 1.04 15.56 -14.84
C PRO A 53 2.32 14.76 -14.66
N ILE A 54 2.19 13.43 -14.71
CA ILE A 54 3.32 12.50 -14.74
C ILE A 54 4.19 12.94 -15.91
N ALA A 55 5.29 13.64 -15.64
CA ALA A 55 6.39 13.80 -16.55
C ALA A 55 6.94 12.40 -16.81
N ARG A 56 6.33 11.71 -17.78
CA ARG A 56 6.81 10.43 -18.30
C ARG A 56 8.22 10.70 -18.79
N LYS A 57 9.22 10.23 -18.03
CA LYS A 57 10.62 10.25 -18.49
C LYS A 57 10.66 9.59 -19.87
N PRO A 58 11.30 10.21 -20.88
CA PRO A 58 11.38 9.61 -22.20
C PRO A 58 12.12 8.28 -22.08
N THR A 59 11.47 7.19 -22.49
CA THR A 59 12.10 5.89 -22.73
C THR A 59 13.22 6.07 -23.75
N PRO A 60 14.44 5.57 -23.51
CA PRO A 60 15.48 5.60 -24.53
C PRO A 60 15.12 4.58 -25.62
N SER A 61 14.88 5.09 -26.83
CA SER A 61 14.81 4.29 -28.05
C SER A 61 16.20 3.71 -28.33
N SER A 62 16.28 2.39 -28.56
CA SER A 62 17.45 1.75 -29.19
C SER A 62 17.47 1.99 -30.69
#